data_AF-A0A925Z8R1-F1
#
_entry.id   AF-A0A925Z8R1-F1
#
_cell.length_a   1.000
_cell.length_b   1.000
_cell.length_c   1.000
_cell.angle_alpha   90.00
_cell.angle_beta   90.00
_cell.angle_gamma   90.00
#
_symmetry.space_group_name_H-M   'P 1'
#
loop_
_entity.id
_entity.type
_entity.pdbx_description
1 polymer ?
#
loop_
_entity_poly.entity_id
_entity_poly.type
_entity_poly.pdbx_seq_one_letter_code
_entity_poly.pdbx_strand_id
1 'polypeptide(L)'
;MPDTRCLNCDAAFTASMRFCPSCSQRTDTARLAVGDLVRELMHSFLNVERGPLAMLRSLVTRPGGMARDYVEGRRRRYYGPFATLVVLVGVTALIINVAEYKMLAQDGYTVGATELLQRHFNLLLLLQLPLLGLICAIVFRSARLTLPEHLVLVAYALSFRTIALIATIPVALTVNASAAPTPLQVAGFWVVWYFYFAWAATQFYPGRASVNGVKGLIVAALGHASLAALVRLGTQTYEWAARL
;
A
#
# COMPACT_ATOMS: atom_id res chain seq x y z
N MET A 1 7.35 -16.67 37.33
CA MET A 1 8.50 -16.83 36.40
C MET A 1 8.25 -15.86 35.23
N PRO A 2 9.19 -15.53 34.34
CA PRO A 2 8.83 -14.75 33.16
C PRO A 2 7.99 -15.64 32.23
N ASP A 3 6.67 -15.53 32.35
CA ASP A 3 5.71 -16.46 31.74
C ASP A 3 5.40 -16.12 30.27
N THR A 4 6.10 -15.15 29.66
CA THR A 4 5.80 -14.69 28.29
C THR A 4 7.07 -14.23 27.56
N ARG A 5 7.14 -14.50 26.25
CA ARG A 5 8.24 -14.09 25.36
C ARG A 5 7.79 -13.02 24.39
N CYS A 6 8.65 -12.05 24.11
CA CYS A 6 8.34 -10.93 23.23
C CYS A 6 8.24 -11.38 21.75
N LEU A 7 7.19 -10.98 21.04
CA LEU A 7 6.99 -11.37 19.63
C LEU A 7 8.08 -10.83 18.69
N ASN A 8 8.71 -9.68 19.01
CA ASN A 8 9.75 -9.07 18.16
C ASN A 8 11.16 -9.60 18.43
N CYS A 9 11.59 -9.68 19.70
CA CYS A 9 12.97 -10.03 20.06
C CYS A 9 13.14 -11.33 20.85
N ASP A 10 12.05 -12.04 21.15
CA ASP A 10 12.03 -13.32 21.88
C ASP A 10 12.59 -13.28 23.32
N ALA A 11 12.87 -12.07 23.83
CA ALA A 11 13.26 -11.84 25.21
C ALA A 11 12.12 -12.20 26.18
N ALA A 12 12.47 -12.87 27.27
CA ALA A 12 11.54 -13.21 28.33
C ALA A 12 11.15 -11.94 29.12
N PHE A 13 9.87 -11.78 29.44
CA PHE A 13 9.38 -10.65 30.24
C PHE A 13 8.25 -11.10 31.17
N THR A 14 7.97 -10.30 32.21
CA THR A 14 6.88 -10.57 33.15
C THR A 14 5.56 -10.05 32.57
N ALA A 15 4.49 -10.84 32.61
CA ALA A 15 3.18 -10.48 32.03
C ALA A 15 2.59 -9.14 32.54
N SER A 16 3.00 -8.66 33.70
CA SER A 16 2.60 -7.35 34.25
C SER A 16 3.25 -6.14 33.55
N MET A 17 4.30 -6.35 32.76
CA MET A 17 4.99 -5.28 32.04
C MET A 17 4.17 -4.88 30.81
N ARG A 18 3.98 -3.56 30.59
CA ARG A 18 3.30 -3.01 29.40
C ARG A 18 4.18 -2.95 28.16
N PHE A 19 5.50 -2.99 28.35
CA PHE A 19 6.50 -2.92 27.28
C PHE A 19 7.62 -3.92 27.56
N CYS A 20 8.17 -4.52 26.50
CA CYS A 20 9.34 -5.39 26.57
C CYS A 20 10.57 -4.55 26.98
N PRO A 21 11.34 -4.95 28.01
CA PRO A 21 12.51 -4.18 28.46
C PRO A 21 13.66 -4.18 27.43
N SER A 22 13.72 -5.16 26.53
CA SER A 22 14.82 -5.29 25.56
C SER A 22 14.59 -4.54 24.26
N CYS A 23 13.35 -4.48 23.76
CA CYS A 23 13.01 -3.87 22.46
C CYS A 23 11.91 -2.80 22.55
N SER A 24 11.42 -2.53 23.76
CA SER A 24 10.33 -1.58 24.04
C SER A 24 9.01 -1.88 23.30
N GLN A 25 8.84 -3.07 22.73
CA GLN A 25 7.57 -3.47 22.11
C GLN A 25 6.46 -3.50 23.16
N ARG A 26 5.28 -2.93 22.86
CA ARG A 26 4.11 -3.10 23.73
C ARG A 26 3.75 -4.58 23.86
N THR A 27 3.42 -5.01 25.06
CA THR A 27 3.11 -6.43 25.34
C THR A 27 1.65 -6.77 25.01
N ASP A 28 0.77 -5.77 24.91
CA ASP A 28 -0.62 -5.86 24.46
C ASP A 28 -0.75 -6.01 22.93
N THR A 29 -0.18 -7.08 22.39
CA THR A 29 -0.20 -7.41 20.95
C THR A 29 -1.48 -8.14 20.54
N ALA A 30 -2.63 -7.56 20.85
CA ALA A 30 -3.92 -8.08 20.42
C ALA A 30 -4.05 -8.08 18.88
N ARG A 31 -4.98 -8.91 18.40
CA ARG A 31 -5.35 -8.97 16.99
C ARG A 31 -5.84 -7.59 16.51
N LEU A 32 -5.45 -7.20 15.29
CA LEU A 32 -5.71 -5.87 14.76
C LEU A 32 -7.21 -5.57 14.63
N ALA A 33 -7.66 -4.50 15.28
CA ALA A 33 -9.00 -3.93 15.12
C ALA A 33 -8.94 -2.60 14.36
N VAL A 34 -10.09 -2.13 13.86
CA VAL A 34 -10.19 -0.86 13.12
C VAL A 34 -9.76 0.34 13.97
N GLY A 35 -10.08 0.34 15.26
CA GLY A 35 -9.67 1.42 16.18
C GLY A 35 -8.16 1.53 16.36
N ASP A 36 -7.41 0.43 16.19
CA ASP A 36 -5.95 0.45 16.23
C ASP A 36 -5.38 1.19 15.02
N LEU A 37 -6.02 1.06 13.85
CA LEU A 37 -5.58 1.73 12.62
C LEU A 37 -5.64 3.25 12.75
N VAL A 38 -6.73 3.78 13.30
CA VAL A 38 -6.92 5.22 13.53
C VAL A 38 -5.88 5.74 14.52
N ARG A 39 -5.68 4.99 15.62
CA ARG A 39 -4.69 5.33 16.65
C ARG A 39 -3.27 5.36 16.09
N GLU A 40 -2.93 4.42 15.23
CA GLU A 40 -1.61 4.33 14.59
C GLU A 40 -1.34 5.49 13.62
N LEU A 41 -2.37 5.94 12.89
CA LEU A 41 -2.29 7.11 12.03
C LEU A 41 -2.01 8.40 12.82
N MET A 42 -2.58 8.52 14.02
CA MET A 42 -2.40 9.70 14.89
C MET A 42 -1.08 9.72 15.68
N HIS A 43 -0.48 8.55 15.96
CA HIS A 43 0.70 8.44 16.84
C HIS A 43 2.04 8.17 16.12
N SER A 44 2.10 8.24 14.79
CA SER A 44 3.31 7.79 14.08
C SER A 44 4.48 8.79 14.13
N PHE A 45 5.68 8.28 14.47
CA PHE A 45 6.94 8.29 13.66
C PHE A 45 8.22 8.01 14.47
N LEU A 46 8.19 7.92 15.81
CA LEU A 46 9.44 8.11 16.58
C LEU A 46 10.11 6.86 17.19
N ASN A 47 9.55 5.65 17.10
CA ASN A 47 10.06 4.48 17.84
C ASN A 47 10.22 3.19 17.00
N VAL A 48 10.83 3.26 15.81
CA VAL A 48 11.15 2.08 14.97
C VAL A 48 12.61 1.67 15.18
N GLU A 49 12.86 0.37 15.37
CA GLU A 49 14.22 -0.13 15.65
C GLU A 49 15.12 -0.15 14.42
N ARG A 50 14.53 -0.35 13.24
CA ARG A 50 15.26 -0.40 11.97
C ARG A 50 15.06 0.88 11.18
N GLY A 51 16.14 1.39 10.60
CA GLY A 51 16.08 2.56 9.74
C GLY A 51 15.26 2.33 8.46
N PRO A 52 14.87 3.42 7.78
CA PRO A 52 13.99 3.37 6.60
C PRO A 52 14.57 2.54 5.45
N LEU A 53 15.90 2.49 5.29
CA LEU A 53 16.54 1.70 4.24
C LEU A 53 16.33 0.18 4.42
N ALA A 54 16.37 -0.31 5.67
CA ALA A 54 16.12 -1.72 5.96
C ALA A 54 14.65 -2.11 5.73
N MET A 55 13.74 -1.18 6.02
CA MET A 55 12.32 -1.33 5.71
C MET A 55 12.09 -1.33 4.19
N LEU A 56 12.64 -0.36 3.45
CA LEU A 56 12.55 -0.29 1.99
C LEU A 56 13.09 -1.57 1.34
N ARG A 57 14.22 -2.09 1.83
CA ARG A 57 14.74 -3.39 1.38
C ARG A 57 13.73 -4.52 1.60
N SER A 58 13.08 -4.56 2.76
CA SER A 58 12.06 -5.57 3.07
C SER A 58 10.81 -5.41 2.19
N LEU A 59 10.41 -4.17 1.91
CA LEU A 59 9.30 -3.83 1.03
C LEU A 59 9.56 -4.30 -0.41
N VAL A 60 10.79 -4.14 -0.91
CA VAL A 60 11.15 -4.56 -2.28
C VAL A 60 11.41 -6.06 -2.37
N THR A 61 12.02 -6.68 -1.35
CA THR A 61 12.51 -8.08 -1.45
C THR A 61 11.57 -9.12 -0.85
N ARG A 62 10.72 -8.75 0.11
CA ARG A 62 9.82 -9.66 0.83
C ARG A 62 8.52 -8.93 1.27
N PRO A 63 7.77 -8.31 0.34
CA PRO A 63 6.65 -7.43 0.70
C PRO A 63 5.56 -8.11 1.52
N GLY A 64 5.15 -9.32 1.10
CA GLY A 64 4.12 -10.05 1.82
C GLY A 64 4.63 -10.65 3.13
N GLY A 65 5.91 -11.05 3.19
CA GLY A 65 6.54 -11.49 4.43
C GLY A 65 6.63 -10.37 5.47
N MET A 66 6.99 -9.16 5.05
CA MET A 66 6.99 -7.96 5.88
C MET A 66 5.59 -7.63 6.41
N ALA A 67 4.57 -7.65 5.53
CA ALA A 67 3.19 -7.45 5.95
C ALA A 67 2.73 -8.53 6.93
N ARG A 68 3.14 -9.79 6.71
CA ARG A 68 2.79 -10.93 7.57
C ARG A 68 3.42 -10.81 8.95
N ASP A 69 4.71 -10.46 9.01
CA ASP A 69 5.41 -10.18 10.26
C ASP A 69 4.66 -9.11 11.08
N TYR A 70 4.21 -8.04 10.42
CA TYR A 70 3.48 -6.95 11.07
C TYR A 70 2.15 -7.42 11.67
N VAL A 71 1.38 -8.19 10.89
CA VAL A 71 0.10 -8.80 11.33
C VAL A 71 0.31 -9.78 12.48
N GLU A 72 1.39 -10.57 12.45
CA GLU A 72 1.78 -11.49 13.51
C GLU A 72 2.37 -10.81 14.76
N GLY A 73 2.40 -9.47 14.78
CA GLY A 73 2.79 -8.71 15.96
C GLY A 73 4.27 -8.33 16.02
N ARG A 74 5.10 -8.61 15.01
CA ARG A 74 6.50 -8.13 14.92
C ARG A 74 6.59 -6.66 14.47
N ARG A 75 5.85 -5.77 15.14
CA ARG A 75 5.57 -4.40 14.69
C ARG A 75 6.74 -3.42 14.86
N ARG A 76 7.65 -3.64 15.83
CA ARG A 76 8.81 -2.75 16.08
C ARG A 76 9.85 -2.70 14.96
N ARG A 77 9.85 -3.74 14.10
CA ARG A 77 10.79 -3.90 12.99
C ARG A 77 10.46 -3.03 11.77
N TYR A 78 9.23 -2.54 11.66
CA TYR A 78 8.72 -1.85 10.48
C TYR A 78 7.97 -0.58 10.88
N TYR A 79 8.03 0.44 10.01
CA TYR A 79 7.17 1.61 10.16
C TYR A 79 5.71 1.22 9.93
N GLY A 80 4.80 1.88 10.64
CA GLY A 80 3.36 1.59 10.53
C GLY A 80 2.88 1.63 9.07
N PRO A 81 2.15 0.61 8.57
CA PRO A 81 1.79 0.48 7.16
C PRO A 81 1.02 1.68 6.61
N PHE A 82 0.07 2.21 7.38
CA PHE A 82 -0.80 3.31 6.94
C PHE A 82 -0.07 4.65 6.96
N ALA A 83 0.71 4.91 8.01
CA ALA A 83 1.54 6.11 8.09
C ALA A 83 2.58 6.14 6.96
N THR A 84 3.18 4.98 6.65
CA THR A 84 4.09 4.82 5.51
C THR A 84 3.42 5.16 4.19
N LEU A 85 2.21 4.62 3.96
CA LEU A 85 1.44 4.90 2.75
C LEU A 85 1.13 6.40 2.63
N VAL A 86 0.63 7.03 3.70
CA VAL A 86 0.27 8.47 3.68
C VAL A 86 1.49 9.34 3.39
N VAL A 87 2.63 9.07 4.04
CA VAL A 87 3.88 9.80 3.78
C VAL A 87 4.31 9.65 2.32
N LEU A 88 4.35 8.42 1.80
CA LEU A 88 4.79 8.18 0.42
C LEU A 88 3.81 8.73 -0.62
N VAL A 89 2.50 8.72 -0.35
CA VAL A 89 1.50 9.39 -1.20
C VAL A 89 1.75 10.90 -1.20
N GLY A 90 2.01 11.52 -0.04
CA GLY A 90 2.33 12.93 0.06
C GLY A 90 3.60 13.31 -0.71
N VAL A 91 4.68 12.52 -0.54
CA VAL A 91 5.93 12.70 -1.29
C VAL A 91 5.70 12.55 -2.80
N THR A 92 4.93 11.53 -3.21
CA THR A 92 4.62 11.30 -4.63
C THR A 92 3.83 12.46 -5.22
N ALA A 93 2.82 12.96 -4.48
CA ALA A 93 2.04 14.12 -4.90
C ALA A 93 2.92 15.36 -5.05
N LEU A 94 3.83 15.61 -4.10
CA LEU A 94 4.78 16.73 -4.18
C LEU A 94 5.66 16.61 -5.43
N ILE A 95 6.25 15.43 -5.69
CA ILE A 95 7.11 15.21 -6.86
C ILE A 95 6.34 15.39 -8.16
N ILE A 96 5.12 14.85 -8.26
CA ILE A 96 4.26 15.02 -9.45
C ILE A 96 3.99 16.50 -9.72
N ASN A 97 3.68 17.28 -8.67
CA ASN A 97 3.39 18.70 -8.82
C ASN A 97 4.64 19.50 -9.22
N VAL A 98 5.78 19.27 -8.56
CA VAL A 98 7.04 19.97 -8.87
C VAL A 98 7.56 19.64 -10.27
N ALA A 99 7.39 18.39 -10.71
CA ALA A 99 7.79 17.95 -12.06
C ALA A 99 6.75 18.29 -13.15
N GLU A 100 5.62 18.90 -12.78
CA GLU A 100 4.46 19.14 -13.65
C GLU A 100 4.03 17.89 -14.44
N TYR A 101 4.16 16.71 -13.82
CA TYR A 101 4.04 15.43 -14.49
C TYR A 101 2.58 15.02 -14.71
N LYS A 102 2.17 14.89 -15.96
CA LYS A 102 0.80 14.55 -16.37
C LYS A 102 0.56 13.04 -16.30
N MET A 103 0.25 12.55 -15.10
CA MET A 103 0.00 11.14 -14.82
C MET A 103 -1.09 10.52 -15.69
N LEU A 104 -2.12 11.31 -16.01
CA LEU A 104 -3.33 10.85 -16.70
C LEU A 104 -3.33 11.15 -18.21
N ALA A 105 -2.18 11.49 -18.78
CA ALA A 105 -2.08 11.91 -20.19
C ALA A 105 -2.51 10.83 -21.20
N GLN A 106 -2.48 9.55 -20.81
CA GLN A 106 -2.79 8.40 -21.67
C GLN A 106 -4.22 7.85 -21.48
N ASP A 107 -5.01 8.42 -20.57
CA ASP A 107 -6.30 7.83 -20.17
C ASP A 107 -7.50 8.25 -21.04
N GLY A 108 -7.34 9.24 -21.92
CA GLY A 108 -8.36 9.63 -22.91
C GLY A 108 -9.60 10.32 -22.34
N TYR A 109 -9.51 10.93 -21.14
CA TYR A 109 -10.60 11.73 -20.56
C TYR A 109 -10.66 13.14 -21.17
N THR A 110 -11.78 13.84 -20.96
CA THR A 110 -11.91 15.26 -21.32
C THR A 110 -10.90 16.12 -20.54
N VAL A 111 -10.60 17.32 -21.06
CA VAL A 111 -9.59 18.22 -20.46
C VAL A 111 -9.95 18.58 -19.01
N GLY A 112 -11.19 18.99 -18.75
CA GLY A 112 -11.64 19.36 -17.41
C GLY A 112 -11.62 18.19 -16.41
N ALA A 113 -12.06 17.00 -16.85
CA ALA A 113 -12.00 15.80 -16.02
C ALA A 113 -10.55 15.40 -15.71
N THR A 114 -9.65 15.48 -16.69
CA THR A 114 -8.22 15.19 -16.52
C THR A 114 -7.58 16.14 -15.52
N GLU A 115 -7.87 17.43 -15.61
CA GLU A 115 -7.34 18.45 -14.68
C GLU A 115 -7.83 18.20 -13.25
N LEU A 116 -9.13 17.91 -13.07
CA LEU A 116 -9.71 17.61 -11.76
C LEU A 116 -9.06 16.37 -11.13
N LEU A 117 -8.94 15.27 -11.90
CA LEU A 117 -8.35 14.01 -11.44
C LEU A 117 -6.86 14.15 -11.15
N GLN A 118 -6.12 14.90 -11.97
CA GLN A 118 -4.70 15.19 -11.77
C GLN A 118 -4.48 15.97 -10.48
N ARG A 119 -5.31 16.99 -10.22
CA ARG A 119 -5.25 17.81 -8.99
C ARG A 119 -5.49 16.99 -7.72
N HIS A 120 -6.32 15.97 -7.81
CA HIS A 120 -6.69 15.10 -6.67
C HIS A 120 -6.14 13.68 -6.80
N PHE A 121 -5.03 13.51 -7.52
CA PHE A 121 -4.47 12.19 -7.82
C PHE A 121 -4.11 11.41 -6.54
N ASN A 122 -3.71 12.11 -5.48
CA ASN A 122 -3.47 11.52 -4.15
C ASN A 122 -4.72 10.81 -3.59
N LEU A 123 -5.92 11.33 -3.83
CA LEU A 123 -7.18 10.69 -3.41
C LEU A 123 -7.43 9.40 -4.20
N LEU A 124 -7.07 9.36 -5.48
CA LEU A 124 -7.14 8.13 -6.29
C LEU A 124 -6.18 7.06 -5.75
N LEU A 125 -5.01 7.46 -5.26
CA LEU A 125 -4.07 6.55 -4.60
C LEU A 125 -4.62 6.01 -3.27
N LEU A 126 -5.23 6.87 -2.45
CA LEU A 126 -5.78 6.50 -1.15
C LEU A 126 -7.08 5.69 -1.26
N LEU A 127 -7.94 5.97 -2.24
CA LEU A 127 -9.19 5.25 -2.48
C LEU A 127 -8.95 3.76 -2.79
N GLN A 128 -7.79 3.43 -3.34
CA GLN A 128 -7.43 2.04 -3.62
C GLN A 128 -7.24 1.20 -2.36
N LEU A 129 -6.89 1.82 -1.23
CA LEU A 129 -6.68 1.11 0.04
C LEU A 129 -7.93 0.33 0.49
N PRO A 130 -9.09 0.98 0.73
CA PRO A 130 -10.31 0.25 1.10
C PRO A 130 -10.79 -0.67 -0.02
N LEU A 131 -10.68 -0.25 -1.28
CA LEU A 131 -11.14 -1.04 -2.43
C LEU A 131 -10.39 -2.39 -2.55
N LEU A 132 -9.06 -2.36 -2.58
CA LEU A 132 -8.23 -3.56 -2.63
C LEU A 132 -8.33 -4.39 -1.34
N GLY A 133 -8.50 -3.74 -0.19
CA GLY A 133 -8.71 -4.42 1.09
C GLY A 133 -9.96 -5.29 1.09
N LEU A 134 -11.08 -4.76 0.58
CA LEU A 134 -12.34 -5.49 0.46
C LEU A 134 -12.23 -6.63 -0.57
N ILE A 135 -11.62 -6.37 -1.73
CA ILE A 135 -11.41 -7.40 -2.75
C ILE A 135 -10.52 -8.53 -2.20
N CYS A 136 -9.46 -8.19 -1.46
CA CYS A 136 -8.63 -9.16 -0.73
C CYS A 136 -9.47 -10.01 0.23
N ALA A 137 -10.29 -9.38 1.07
CA ALA A 137 -11.13 -10.07 2.05
C ALA A 137 -12.10 -11.07 1.39
N ILE A 138 -12.64 -10.74 0.22
CA ILE A 138 -13.54 -11.62 -0.54
C ILE A 138 -12.77 -12.78 -1.20
N VAL A 139 -11.69 -12.48 -1.93
CA VAL A 139 -10.92 -13.48 -2.69
C VAL A 139 -10.15 -14.44 -1.77
N PHE A 140 -9.63 -13.92 -0.66
CA PHE A 140 -8.87 -14.67 0.34
C PHE A 140 -9.68 -14.97 1.61
N ARG A 141 -11.02 -15.04 1.52
CA ARG A 141 -11.90 -15.41 2.66
C ARG A 141 -11.49 -16.70 3.39
N SER A 142 -10.87 -17.65 2.67
CA SER A 142 -10.35 -18.90 3.25
C SER A 142 -9.18 -18.70 4.21
N ALA A 143 -8.49 -17.56 4.16
CA ALA A 143 -7.35 -17.24 5.02
C ALA A 143 -7.75 -16.88 6.46
N ARG A 144 -9.06 -16.65 6.73
CA ARG A 144 -9.61 -16.30 8.06
C ARG A 144 -8.95 -15.06 8.70
N LEU A 145 -8.49 -14.13 7.86
CA LEU A 145 -7.93 -12.84 8.29
C LEU A 145 -9.05 -11.80 8.47
N THR A 146 -8.82 -10.79 9.32
CA THR A 146 -9.72 -9.63 9.47
C THR A 146 -9.46 -8.61 8.37
N LEU A 147 -10.42 -7.71 8.12
CA LEU A 147 -10.23 -6.62 7.16
C LEU A 147 -8.98 -5.76 7.46
N PRO A 148 -8.70 -5.33 8.71
CA PRO A 148 -7.45 -4.67 9.05
C PRO A 148 -6.20 -5.44 8.64
N GLU A 149 -6.18 -6.77 8.79
CA GLU A 149 -5.03 -7.60 8.40
C GLU A 149 -4.83 -7.57 6.87
N HIS A 150 -5.90 -7.62 6.07
CA HIS A 150 -5.81 -7.42 4.62
C HIS A 150 -5.33 -6.01 4.26
N LEU A 151 -5.81 -4.99 4.97
CA LEU A 151 -5.42 -3.59 4.74
C LEU A 151 -3.93 -3.34 5.01
N VAL A 152 -3.29 -4.07 5.93
CA VAL A 152 -1.84 -4.00 6.15
C VAL A 152 -1.06 -4.40 4.90
N LEU A 153 -1.42 -5.53 4.27
CA LEU A 153 -0.80 -5.97 3.02
C LEU A 153 -0.99 -4.91 1.92
N VAL A 154 -2.23 -4.42 1.77
CA VAL A 154 -2.58 -3.44 0.73
C VAL A 154 -1.84 -2.13 0.96
N ALA A 155 -1.73 -1.64 2.19
CA ALA A 155 -1.04 -0.39 2.50
C ALA A 155 0.45 -0.45 2.16
N TYR A 156 1.15 -1.54 2.51
CA TYR A 156 2.54 -1.74 2.08
C TYR A 156 2.64 -1.92 0.57
N ALA A 157 1.71 -2.65 -0.06
CA ALA A 157 1.76 -2.83 -1.50
C ALA A 157 1.58 -1.49 -2.26
N LEU A 158 0.62 -0.67 -1.83
CA LEU A 158 0.40 0.68 -2.38
C LEU A 158 1.58 1.61 -2.08
N SER A 159 2.25 1.45 -0.95
CA SER A 159 3.50 2.18 -0.64
C SER A 159 4.63 1.86 -1.63
N PHE A 160 4.74 0.60 -2.07
CA PHE A 160 5.69 0.27 -3.14
C PHE A 160 5.23 0.83 -4.49
N ARG A 161 3.92 0.82 -4.76
CA ARG A 161 3.37 1.37 -6.00
C ARG A 161 3.65 2.87 -6.15
N THR A 162 3.60 3.65 -5.08
CA THR A 162 3.97 5.07 -5.10
C THR A 162 5.46 5.27 -5.39
N ILE A 163 6.33 4.45 -4.80
CA ILE A 163 7.77 4.44 -5.14
C ILE A 163 7.98 4.11 -6.62
N ALA A 164 7.29 3.09 -7.14
CA ALA A 164 7.37 2.73 -8.56
C ALA A 164 6.88 3.87 -9.47
N LEU A 165 5.81 4.58 -9.08
CA LEU A 165 5.34 5.77 -9.81
C LEU A 165 6.41 6.86 -9.85
N ILE A 166 7.03 7.18 -8.70
CA ILE A 166 8.13 8.17 -8.64
C ILE A 166 9.27 7.76 -9.58
N ALA A 167 9.61 6.48 -9.63
CA ALA A 167 10.68 5.97 -10.49
C ALA A 167 10.38 6.14 -12.00
N THR A 168 9.12 6.25 -12.41
CA THR A 168 8.77 6.51 -13.81
C THR A 168 9.06 7.95 -14.27
N ILE A 169 9.04 8.91 -13.35
CA ILE A 169 9.13 10.35 -13.69
C ILE A 169 10.51 10.71 -14.28
N PRO A 170 11.66 10.38 -13.65
CA PRO A 170 12.97 10.66 -14.23
C PRO A 170 13.16 10.00 -15.59
N VAL A 171 12.66 8.78 -15.77
CA VAL A 171 12.74 8.07 -17.05
C VAL A 171 11.97 8.83 -18.13
N ALA A 172 10.75 9.30 -17.84
CA ALA A 172 9.98 10.08 -18.81
C ALA A 172 10.65 11.42 -19.16
N LEU A 173 11.17 12.12 -18.17
CA LEU A 173 11.84 13.42 -18.37
C LEU A 173 13.17 13.29 -19.15
N THR A 174 13.94 12.22 -18.92
CA THR A 174 15.28 12.07 -19.51
C THR A 174 15.27 11.32 -20.83
N VAL A 175 14.44 10.28 -20.96
CA VAL A 175 14.40 9.42 -22.16
C VAL A 175 13.43 9.96 -23.20
N ASN A 176 12.26 10.45 -22.77
CA ASN A 176 11.21 10.89 -23.69
C ASN A 176 11.17 12.42 -23.86
N ALA A 177 11.94 13.16 -23.06
CA ALA A 177 11.92 14.62 -22.99
C ALA A 177 10.49 15.19 -22.83
N SER A 178 9.64 14.49 -22.08
CA SER A 178 8.22 14.84 -21.91
C SER A 178 7.78 14.73 -20.46
N ALA A 179 6.96 15.67 -19.99
CA ALA A 179 6.31 15.62 -18.67
C ALA A 179 5.06 14.70 -18.66
N ALA A 180 5.10 13.59 -19.40
CA ALA A 180 4.02 12.61 -19.51
C ALA A 180 4.59 11.20 -19.76
N PRO A 181 3.92 10.13 -19.28
CA PRO A 181 4.32 8.77 -19.58
C PRO A 181 3.96 8.39 -21.02
N THR A 182 4.79 7.56 -21.63
CA THR A 182 4.46 6.84 -22.88
C THR A 182 3.54 5.66 -22.61
N PRO A 183 2.78 5.16 -23.61
CA PRO A 183 1.99 3.94 -23.47
C PRO A 183 2.79 2.73 -22.97
N LEU A 184 4.05 2.60 -23.41
CA LEU A 184 4.96 1.53 -22.97
C LEU A 184 5.29 1.65 -21.47
N GLN A 185 5.57 2.86 -20.98
CA GLN A 185 5.81 3.09 -19.55
C GLN A 185 4.57 2.79 -18.72
N VAL A 186 3.38 3.20 -19.18
CA VAL A 186 2.11 2.87 -18.51
C VAL A 186 1.90 1.35 -18.46
N ALA A 187 2.08 0.65 -19.58
CA ALA A 187 1.95 -0.80 -19.63
C ALA A 187 2.96 -1.50 -18.72
N GLY A 188 4.23 -1.10 -18.77
CA GLY A 188 5.29 -1.64 -17.91
C GLY A 188 5.01 -1.42 -16.42
N PHE A 189 4.53 -0.24 -16.04
CA PHE A 189 4.13 0.05 -14.66
C PHE A 189 3.03 -0.90 -14.16
N TRP A 190 2.00 -1.12 -14.97
CA TRP A 190 0.91 -2.03 -14.61
C TRP A 190 1.38 -3.49 -14.54
N VAL A 191 2.23 -3.92 -15.46
CA VAL A 191 2.84 -5.26 -15.41
C VAL A 191 3.61 -5.44 -14.09
N VAL A 192 4.48 -4.50 -13.73
CA VAL A 192 5.23 -4.53 -12.46
C VAL A 192 4.28 -4.59 -11.27
N TRP A 193 3.22 -3.79 -11.26
CA TRP A 193 2.22 -3.80 -10.19
C TRP A 193 1.56 -5.17 -10.02
N TYR A 194 1.14 -5.80 -11.12
CA TYR A 194 0.42 -7.08 -11.07
C TYR A 194 1.33 -8.20 -10.55
N PHE A 195 2.56 -8.28 -11.08
CA PHE A 195 3.54 -9.26 -10.62
C PHE A 195 3.94 -9.03 -9.16
N TYR A 196 4.18 -7.78 -8.77
CA TYR A 196 4.54 -7.44 -7.39
C TYR A 196 3.42 -7.79 -6.40
N PHE A 197 2.17 -7.46 -6.71
CA PHE A 197 1.05 -7.78 -5.82
C PHE A 197 0.82 -9.30 -5.72
N ALA A 198 0.93 -10.02 -6.85
CA ALA A 198 0.87 -11.47 -6.87
C ALA A 198 1.95 -12.11 -5.99
N TRP A 199 3.18 -11.62 -6.10
CA TRP A 199 4.31 -12.09 -5.30
C TRP A 199 4.18 -11.74 -3.81
N ALA A 200 3.64 -10.56 -3.48
CA ALA A 200 3.31 -10.23 -2.10
C ALA A 200 2.24 -11.19 -1.55
N ALA A 201 1.21 -11.51 -2.34
CA ALA A 201 0.17 -12.46 -1.93
C ALA A 201 0.73 -13.87 -1.65
N THR A 202 1.75 -14.35 -2.40
CA THR A 202 2.35 -15.67 -2.16
C THR A 202 3.05 -15.77 -0.81
N GLN A 203 3.52 -14.66 -0.25
CA GLN A 203 4.25 -14.61 1.02
C GLN A 203 3.32 -14.30 2.21
N PHE A 204 2.23 -13.58 1.97
CA PHE A 204 1.34 -13.10 3.03
C PHE A 204 0.25 -14.11 3.40
N TYR A 205 -0.39 -14.72 2.40
CA TYR A 205 -1.52 -15.62 2.65
C TYR A 205 -1.06 -17.06 2.91
N PRO A 206 -1.71 -17.79 3.84
CA PRO A 206 -1.40 -19.20 4.07
C PRO A 206 -1.83 -20.06 2.86
N GLY A 207 -1.19 -21.22 2.70
CA GLY A 207 -1.50 -22.19 1.64
C GLY A 207 -0.46 -22.26 0.53
N ARG A 208 -0.85 -22.82 -0.62
CA ARG A 208 0.06 -23.04 -1.77
C ARG A 208 0.40 -21.72 -2.45
N ALA A 209 1.70 -21.43 -2.57
CA ALA A 209 2.20 -20.18 -3.15
C ALA A 209 1.66 -19.89 -4.56
N SER A 210 1.60 -20.91 -5.45
CA SER A 210 1.09 -20.75 -6.82
C SER A 210 -0.38 -20.31 -6.85
N VAL A 211 -1.22 -20.92 -6.02
CA VAL A 211 -2.64 -20.56 -5.90
C VAL A 211 -2.79 -19.13 -5.39
N ASN A 212 -2.00 -18.77 -4.38
CA ASN A 212 -2.03 -17.41 -3.81
C ASN A 212 -1.51 -16.37 -4.81
N GLY A 213 -0.54 -16.72 -5.66
CA GLY A 213 -0.03 -15.86 -6.73
C GLY A 213 -1.10 -15.58 -7.78
N VAL A 214 -1.79 -16.63 -8.27
CA VAL A 214 -2.90 -16.48 -9.23
C VAL A 214 -4.02 -15.64 -8.63
N LYS A 215 -4.42 -15.90 -7.38
CA LYS A 215 -5.40 -15.07 -6.68
C LYS A 215 -4.93 -13.62 -6.53
N GLY A 216 -3.65 -13.40 -6.26
CA GLY A 216 -3.07 -12.06 -6.20
C GLY A 216 -3.16 -11.30 -7.52
N LEU A 217 -2.90 -11.98 -8.66
CA LEU A 217 -3.14 -11.40 -10.00
C LEU A 217 -4.61 -11.02 -10.19
N ILE A 218 -5.55 -11.89 -9.79
CA ILE A 218 -6.99 -11.61 -9.86
C ILE A 218 -7.35 -10.38 -9.00
N VAL A 219 -6.83 -10.28 -7.78
CA VAL A 219 -7.07 -9.10 -6.92
C VAL A 219 -6.52 -7.83 -7.55
N ALA A 220 -5.30 -7.86 -8.10
CA ALA A 220 -4.72 -6.70 -8.78
C ALA A 220 -5.55 -6.28 -10.01
N ALA A 221 -6.02 -7.25 -10.79
CA ALA A 221 -6.88 -7.02 -11.94
C ALA A 221 -8.24 -6.41 -11.55
N LEU A 222 -8.93 -7.02 -10.58
CA LEU A 222 -10.21 -6.52 -10.07
C LEU A 222 -10.05 -5.13 -9.45
N GLY A 223 -8.99 -4.89 -8.68
CA GLY A 223 -8.73 -3.58 -8.08
C GLY A 223 -8.49 -2.50 -9.13
N HIS A 224 -7.72 -2.80 -10.19
CA HIS A 224 -7.52 -1.89 -11.30
C HIS A 224 -8.84 -1.62 -12.05
N ALA A 225 -9.59 -2.67 -12.41
CA ALA A 225 -10.86 -2.55 -13.11
C ALA A 225 -11.90 -1.74 -12.31
N SER A 226 -12.02 -2.00 -11.01
CA SER A 226 -12.93 -1.26 -10.13
C SER A 226 -12.54 0.21 -10.00
N LEU A 227 -11.24 0.52 -9.87
CA LEU A 227 -10.79 1.92 -9.85
C LEU A 227 -11.09 2.62 -11.18
N ALA A 228 -10.78 1.97 -12.31
CA ALA A 228 -11.05 2.53 -13.63
C ALA A 228 -12.56 2.77 -13.85
N ALA A 229 -13.41 1.85 -13.40
CA ALA A 229 -14.86 2.02 -13.45
C ALA A 229 -15.33 3.20 -12.60
N LEU A 230 -14.83 3.34 -11.36
CA LEU A 230 -15.15 4.47 -10.48
C LEU A 230 -14.72 5.81 -11.08
N VAL A 231 -13.50 5.87 -11.66
CA VAL A 231 -13.00 7.07 -12.32
C VAL A 231 -13.88 7.41 -13.52
N ARG A 232 -14.18 6.45 -14.40
CA ARG A 232 -15.04 6.69 -15.59
C ARG A 232 -16.44 7.15 -15.22
N LEU A 233 -17.05 6.54 -14.19
CA LEU A 233 -18.35 6.98 -13.69
C LEU A 233 -18.26 8.41 -13.14
N GLY A 234 -17.21 8.71 -12.37
CA GLY A 234 -16.95 10.06 -11.85
C GLY A 234 -16.72 11.11 -12.93
N THR A 235 -16.02 10.76 -14.01
CA THR A 235 -15.82 11.69 -15.13
C THR A 235 -17.12 11.94 -15.90
N GLN A 236 -17.93 10.90 -16.11
CA GLN A 236 -19.23 11.02 -16.78
C GLN A 236 -20.20 11.89 -15.96
N THR A 237 -20.25 11.72 -14.64
CA THR A 237 -21.12 12.54 -13.78
C THR A 237 -20.64 13.99 -13.72
N TYR A 238 -19.33 14.22 -13.66
CA TYR A 238 -18.74 15.56 -13.76
C TYR A 238 -19.12 16.25 -15.06
N GLU A 239 -18.99 15.56 -16.20
CA GLU A 239 -19.34 16.11 -17.52
C GLU A 239 -20.84 16.35 -17.69
N TRP A 240 -21.68 15.52 -17.08
CA TRP A 240 -23.12 15.74 -17.08
C TRP A 240 -23.46 17.00 -16.27
N ALA A 241 -22.89 17.15 -15.07
CA ALA A 241 -23.12 18.30 -14.21
C ALA A 241 -22.59 19.62 -14.84
N ALA A 242 -21.48 19.57 -15.58
CA ALA A 242 -20.90 20.74 -16.25
C ALA A 242 -21.72 21.24 -17.46
N ARG A 243 -22.71 20.47 -17.93
CA ARG A 243 -23.62 20.86 -19.02
C ARG A 243 -24.95 21.45 -18.53
N LEU A 244 -25.23 21.36 -17.22
CA LEU A 244 -26.39 21.96 -16.56
C LEU A 244 -26.10 23.43 -16.23
#